data_AF-A0A6P6M6I9-F1
#
_entry.id   AF-A0A6P6M6I9-F1
#
_cell.length_a   1.000
_cell.length_b   1.000
_cell.length_c   1.000
_cell.angle_alpha   90.00
_cell.angle_beta   90.00
_cell.angle_gamma   90.00
#
_symmetry.space_group_name_H-M   'P 1'
#
loop_
_entity.id
_entity.type
_entity.pdbx_description
1 polymer ?
#
loop_
_entity_poly.entity_id
_entity_poly.type
_entity_poly.pdbx_seq_one_letter_code
_entity_poly.pdbx_strand_id
1 'polypeptide(L)'
;MFSGTLISLSTQSCITKWFDRDDPSGNGDYELLADLLNTNPREICPSPIAIEAQTISGQAASQTGNIFQVYNPTSGFACVNANQTGVHCADYKVRFTCPEDWCSKCRTPWFDRDNPSGLGDYETLSLTLIKYPLQACAEPIAIEVTTISGTPVLPTGNNFQVYDPTQGFSCVNAQQNGGCQDYKVRFTCPASFCQPKCVTRWFDSDNPNTNGGDSELLTVLLGMYPGVICPNPLGIEAQTLSGQPASQTGNVFQVYNPTTGVSCLNANQGGGVCADYKVRFTCPEDWCSECRTPWFDRDNPSGLGDYETLSLLLIRYPLQVCTQPIAIEVTTLSGTPALPPGNNFQVYDPLQGFACVNGACQDYRVRFTCPLSFCNTTCVTRWFDSDNPNTNGGDFELLPVLLSVYHGYICPNPIGIEAQTISGQPAYQTGNIFQVYNPTSGVSCVNANQGGVLCADYKVRFTCPEDWCSKCSTPWFDRDNPSGPRDNEMLLLALKKYPLQACAQPIAIEVTTISGSPVLPTANNFQVFDPLQGFECVNNELGGEVCQDYKIRYTCLCRNNVLTNSSLDIFTFP
;
A
#
# COMPACT_ATOMS: atom_id res chain seq x y z
N MET A 1 -26.28 -38.22 40.66
CA MET A 1 -25.15 -37.26 40.77
C MET A 1 -24.80 -36.82 39.36
N PHE A 2 -25.45 -35.76 38.86
CA PHE A 2 -25.06 -35.12 37.62
C PHE A 2 -24.05 -34.04 37.97
N SER A 3 -22.78 -34.31 37.65
CA SER A 3 -21.71 -33.34 37.81
C SER A 3 -21.89 -32.26 36.75
N GLY A 4 -22.18 -31.05 37.21
CA GLY A 4 -22.31 -29.87 36.36
C GLY A 4 -20.98 -29.50 35.73
N THR A 5 -21.05 -29.13 34.45
CA THR A 5 -20.07 -28.24 33.85
C THR A 5 -20.70 -26.85 33.89
N LEU A 6 -20.23 -26.02 34.81
CA LEU A 6 -20.47 -24.58 34.80
C LEU A 6 -19.87 -24.04 33.50
N ILE A 7 -20.68 -23.81 32.48
CA ILE A 7 -20.30 -22.97 31.34
C ILE A 7 -20.22 -21.56 31.89
N SER A 8 -19.00 -21.02 31.97
CA SER A 8 -18.75 -19.61 32.25
C SER A 8 -19.58 -18.75 31.30
N LEU A 9 -20.48 -17.93 31.83
CA LEU A 9 -21.26 -16.90 31.12
C LEU A 9 -20.37 -15.72 30.71
N SER A 10 -19.24 -15.98 30.04
CA SER A 10 -18.25 -14.97 29.67
C SER A 10 -17.80 -15.06 28.21
N THR A 11 -18.61 -15.59 27.29
CA THR A 11 -18.17 -15.71 25.89
C THR A 11 -18.66 -14.51 25.10
N GLN A 12 -17.84 -13.46 25.05
CA GLN A 12 -17.87 -12.53 23.92
C GLN A 12 -17.89 -13.38 22.64
N SER A 13 -18.91 -13.21 21.82
CA SER A 13 -19.12 -14.04 20.65
C SER A 13 -19.39 -13.12 19.48
N CYS A 14 -18.58 -13.21 18.42
CA CYS A 14 -18.79 -12.40 17.23
C CYS A 14 -19.81 -13.06 16.30
N ILE A 15 -20.64 -12.22 15.69
CA ILE A 15 -21.74 -12.64 14.84
C ILE A 15 -21.39 -12.30 13.40
N THR A 16 -21.40 -13.32 12.56
CA THR A 16 -21.10 -13.18 11.14
C THR A 16 -22.21 -12.43 10.38
N LYS A 17 -21.93 -12.03 9.14
CA LYS A 17 -22.98 -11.54 8.21
C LYS A 17 -23.99 -12.64 7.91
N TRP A 18 -25.10 -12.26 7.28
CA TRP A 18 -26.04 -13.25 6.75
C TRP A 18 -25.50 -13.91 5.47
N PHE A 19 -25.72 -15.22 5.35
CA PHE A 19 -25.39 -16.03 4.20
C PHE A 19 -26.67 -16.68 3.67
N ASP A 20 -26.78 -16.67 2.34
CA ASP A 20 -27.90 -17.15 1.55
C ASP A 20 -27.28 -17.74 0.29
N ARG A 21 -27.42 -19.05 0.11
CA ARG A 21 -26.72 -19.83 -0.91
C ARG A 21 -27.69 -20.68 -1.73
N ASP A 22 -28.87 -21.02 -1.22
CA ASP A 22 -29.85 -21.85 -1.91
C ASP A 22 -31.28 -21.29 -1.81
N ASP A 23 -31.92 -21.06 -2.95
CA ASP A 23 -33.34 -20.68 -2.99
C ASP A 23 -34.25 -21.90 -2.69
N PRO A 24 -35.49 -21.73 -2.20
CA PRO A 24 -36.43 -22.83 -1.88
C PRO A 24 -36.94 -23.63 -3.09
N SER A 25 -36.35 -23.41 -4.27
CA SER A 25 -36.72 -24.06 -5.52
C SER A 25 -36.36 -25.55 -5.50
N GLY A 26 -37.17 -26.39 -6.16
CA GLY A 26 -36.94 -27.83 -6.16
C GLY A 26 -37.24 -28.51 -4.83
N ASN A 27 -36.22 -29.03 -4.14
CA ASN A 27 -36.38 -29.95 -3.00
C ASN A 27 -36.51 -29.26 -1.63
N GLY A 28 -36.32 -27.94 -1.55
CA GLY A 28 -36.28 -27.20 -0.30
C GLY A 28 -35.23 -26.10 -0.38
N ASP A 29 -34.84 -25.61 0.78
CA ASP A 29 -33.82 -24.58 0.98
C ASP A 29 -32.76 -25.14 1.96
N TYR A 30 -31.49 -25.06 1.56
CA TYR A 30 -30.36 -25.71 2.20
C TYR A 30 -29.18 -24.76 2.42
N GLU A 31 -29.13 -24.20 3.63
CA GLU A 31 -28.02 -23.40 4.15
C GLU A 31 -27.06 -24.25 5.00
N LEU A 32 -26.48 -25.27 4.35
CA LEU A 32 -25.57 -26.22 5.01
C LEU A 32 -24.19 -25.61 5.25
N LEU A 33 -23.65 -25.79 6.45
CA LEU A 33 -22.37 -25.18 6.85
C LEU A 33 -21.21 -25.62 5.94
N ALA A 34 -21.16 -26.90 5.55
CA ALA A 34 -20.10 -27.41 4.69
C ALA A 34 -20.07 -26.73 3.32
N ASP A 35 -21.25 -26.48 2.74
CA ASP A 35 -21.37 -25.81 1.44
C ASP A 35 -21.05 -24.32 1.56
N LEU A 36 -21.53 -23.68 2.64
CA LEU A 36 -21.23 -22.28 2.94
C LEU A 36 -19.74 -22.01 3.18
N LEU A 37 -19.03 -22.92 3.87
CA LEU A 37 -17.58 -22.81 4.07
C LEU A 37 -16.79 -22.92 2.76
N ASN A 38 -17.30 -23.66 1.78
CA ASN A 38 -16.68 -23.79 0.47
C ASN A 38 -16.89 -22.53 -0.39
N THR A 39 -18.08 -21.94 -0.35
CA THR A 39 -18.41 -20.74 -1.14
C THR A 39 -17.92 -19.44 -0.49
N ASN A 40 -17.75 -19.41 0.84
CA ASN A 40 -17.32 -18.24 1.61
C ASN A 40 -16.06 -18.53 2.44
N PRO A 41 -14.91 -18.79 1.78
CA PRO A 41 -13.70 -19.19 2.48
C PRO A 41 -13.22 -18.09 3.45
N ARG A 42 -12.98 -18.48 4.70
CA ARG A 42 -12.50 -17.61 5.81
C ARG A 42 -13.49 -16.55 6.30
N GLU A 43 -14.73 -16.56 5.83
CA GLU A 43 -15.77 -15.64 6.34
C GLU A 43 -16.64 -16.27 7.43
N ILE A 44 -16.62 -17.59 7.54
CA ILE A 44 -17.31 -18.37 8.57
C ILE A 44 -16.27 -19.17 9.34
N CYS A 45 -16.42 -19.25 10.67
CA CYS A 45 -15.57 -20.12 11.49
C CYS A 45 -15.84 -21.61 11.17
N PRO A 46 -14.80 -22.48 11.17
CA PRO A 46 -14.98 -23.91 10.88
C PRO A 46 -15.89 -24.65 11.86
N SER A 47 -15.99 -24.14 13.10
CA SER A 47 -16.80 -24.73 14.17
C SER A 47 -17.63 -23.64 14.87
N PRO A 48 -18.78 -23.24 14.31
CA PRO A 48 -19.69 -22.30 14.94
C PRO A 48 -20.25 -22.84 16.27
N ILE A 49 -20.57 -21.92 17.18
CA ILE A 49 -21.17 -22.26 18.49
C ILE A 49 -22.69 -22.05 18.51
N ALA A 50 -23.23 -21.22 17.62
CA ALA A 50 -24.65 -21.04 17.43
C ALA A 50 -24.98 -20.67 15.98
N ILE A 51 -26.24 -20.87 15.60
CA ILE A 51 -26.80 -20.52 14.29
C ILE A 51 -28.14 -19.79 14.48
N GLU A 52 -28.34 -18.73 13.73
CA GLU A 52 -29.62 -18.06 13.56
C GLU A 52 -30.09 -18.23 12.11
N ALA A 53 -31.39 -18.42 11.91
CA ALA A 53 -32.02 -18.52 10.61
C ALA A 53 -33.25 -17.62 10.56
N GLN A 54 -33.42 -16.91 9.44
CA GLN A 54 -34.60 -16.09 9.17
C GLN A 54 -34.90 -16.10 7.69
N THR A 55 -36.12 -15.74 7.31
CA THR A 55 -36.44 -15.56 5.90
C THR A 55 -35.67 -14.39 5.30
N ILE A 56 -35.58 -14.29 3.97
CA ILE A 56 -34.99 -13.12 3.31
C ILE A 56 -35.67 -11.81 3.72
N SER A 57 -36.98 -11.86 3.99
CA SER A 57 -37.79 -10.75 4.51
C SER A 57 -37.61 -10.45 6.01
N GLY A 58 -36.76 -11.19 6.73
CA GLY A 58 -36.41 -10.93 8.12
C GLY A 58 -37.34 -11.57 9.17
N GLN A 59 -38.24 -12.47 8.77
CA GLN A 59 -39.06 -13.22 9.72
C GLN A 59 -38.23 -14.36 10.33
N ALA A 60 -38.14 -14.41 11.66
CA ALA A 60 -37.41 -15.47 12.35
C ALA A 60 -37.96 -16.85 11.95
N ALA A 61 -37.05 -17.82 11.69
CA ALA A 61 -37.45 -19.13 11.21
C ALA A 61 -38.42 -19.87 12.17
N SER A 62 -38.31 -19.65 13.47
CA SER A 62 -39.24 -20.20 14.47
C SER A 62 -40.69 -19.70 14.34
N GLN A 63 -40.94 -18.64 13.58
CA GLN A 63 -42.25 -18.02 13.40
C GLN A 63 -42.92 -18.34 12.06
N THR A 64 -42.23 -19.02 11.14
CA THR A 64 -42.75 -19.31 9.80
C THR A 64 -43.72 -20.50 9.79
N GLY A 65 -43.58 -21.40 10.77
CA GLY A 65 -44.33 -22.66 10.82
C GLY A 65 -43.79 -23.76 9.90
N ASN A 66 -42.67 -23.53 9.20
CA ASN A 66 -41.97 -24.59 8.47
C ASN A 66 -41.33 -25.62 9.43
N ILE A 67 -41.17 -26.85 8.95
CA ILE A 67 -40.51 -27.95 9.65
C ILE A 67 -39.07 -28.06 9.15
N PHE A 68 -38.10 -27.90 10.04
CA PHE A 68 -36.68 -27.93 9.70
C PHE A 68 -36.08 -29.31 9.94
N GLN A 69 -35.47 -29.89 8.89
CA GLN A 69 -34.75 -31.16 9.00
C GLN A 69 -33.41 -30.96 9.71
N VAL A 70 -32.77 -29.82 9.45
CA VAL A 70 -31.50 -29.43 10.08
C VAL A 70 -31.65 -28.01 10.61
N TYR A 71 -31.28 -27.82 11.88
CA TYR A 71 -31.17 -26.50 12.51
C TYR A 71 -30.18 -26.61 13.65
N ASN A 72 -28.87 -26.62 13.35
CA ASN A 72 -27.83 -26.65 14.37
C ASN A 72 -26.51 -26.08 13.82
N PRO A 73 -25.65 -25.51 14.68
CA PRO A 73 -24.44 -24.82 14.23
C PRO A 73 -23.40 -25.73 13.57
N THR A 74 -23.43 -27.04 13.80
CA THR A 74 -22.44 -27.98 13.23
C THR A 74 -22.80 -28.41 11.80
N SER A 75 -24.09 -28.41 11.47
CA SER A 75 -24.59 -28.88 10.17
C SER A 75 -25.11 -27.74 9.29
N GLY A 76 -25.59 -26.64 9.89
CA GLY A 76 -26.25 -25.55 9.20
C GLY A 76 -27.77 -25.57 9.39
N PHE A 77 -28.50 -25.23 8.33
CA PHE A 77 -29.95 -25.18 8.30
C PHE A 77 -30.48 -25.85 7.03
N ALA A 78 -31.60 -26.57 7.14
CA ALA A 78 -32.27 -27.16 5.99
C ALA A 78 -33.78 -27.24 6.21
N CYS A 79 -34.52 -26.60 5.32
CA CYS A 79 -35.94 -26.81 5.12
C CYS A 79 -36.16 -27.70 3.90
N VAL A 80 -36.88 -28.81 4.06
CA VAL A 80 -37.14 -29.74 2.94
C VAL A 80 -38.61 -29.71 2.57
N ASN A 81 -38.91 -29.45 1.30
CA ASN A 81 -40.28 -29.30 0.79
C ASN A 81 -41.14 -30.54 1.07
N ALA A 82 -40.57 -31.75 0.95
CA ALA A 82 -41.28 -33.01 1.21
C ALA A 82 -41.71 -33.21 2.68
N ASN A 83 -41.08 -32.50 3.63
CA ASN A 83 -41.40 -32.59 5.05
C ASN A 83 -42.45 -31.58 5.50
N GLN A 84 -42.87 -30.66 4.63
CA GLN A 84 -43.82 -29.61 4.97
C GLN A 84 -45.27 -30.09 4.81
N THR A 85 -46.18 -29.59 5.65
CA THR A 85 -47.61 -29.92 5.58
C THR A 85 -48.41 -28.78 4.93
N GLY A 86 -48.60 -28.86 3.61
CA GLY A 86 -49.47 -27.92 2.87
C GLY A 86 -48.87 -26.54 2.58
N VAL A 87 -47.59 -26.33 2.88
CA VAL A 87 -46.80 -25.13 2.53
C VAL A 87 -45.47 -25.54 1.94
N HIS A 88 -44.85 -24.71 1.11
CA HIS A 88 -43.46 -24.90 0.70
C HIS A 88 -42.51 -24.29 1.74
N CYS A 89 -41.23 -24.64 1.65
CA CYS A 89 -40.20 -23.92 2.37
C CYS A 89 -40.23 -22.44 1.97
N ALA A 90 -40.16 -21.55 2.96
CA ALA A 90 -39.77 -20.18 2.70
C ALA A 90 -38.29 -20.12 2.29
N ASP A 91 -37.89 -18.95 1.83
CA ASP A 91 -36.53 -18.62 1.44
C ASP A 91 -35.77 -18.04 2.64
N TYR A 92 -34.71 -18.72 3.09
CA TYR A 92 -34.00 -18.50 4.33
C TYR A 92 -32.54 -18.10 4.11
N LYS A 93 -32.05 -17.30 5.05
CA LYS A 93 -30.64 -17.00 5.22
C LYS A 93 -30.22 -17.32 6.64
N VAL A 94 -28.95 -17.69 6.80
CA VAL A 94 -28.36 -18.04 8.09
C VAL A 94 -27.22 -17.12 8.47
N ARG A 95 -26.96 -17.00 9.77
CA ARG A 95 -25.70 -16.47 10.28
C ARG A 95 -25.24 -17.27 11.47
N PHE A 96 -23.94 -17.20 11.71
CA PHE A 96 -23.25 -17.99 12.71
C PHE A 96 -22.65 -17.12 13.79
N THR A 97 -22.69 -17.65 15.01
CA THR A 97 -21.92 -17.15 16.14
C THR A 97 -20.61 -17.93 16.21
N CYS A 98 -19.48 -17.21 16.18
CA CYS A 98 -18.16 -17.80 16.14
C CYS A 98 -17.41 -17.68 17.48
N PRO A 99 -16.50 -18.62 17.78
CA PRO A 99 -15.69 -18.54 19.00
C PRO A 99 -14.67 -17.39 18.96
N GLU A 100 -14.32 -16.89 20.16
CA GLU A 100 -13.45 -15.73 20.40
C GLU A 100 -12.09 -15.79 19.67
N ASP A 101 -11.47 -16.97 19.63
CA ASP A 101 -10.16 -17.20 19.01
C ASP A 101 -10.18 -17.00 17.49
N TRP A 102 -11.32 -17.28 16.83
CA TRP A 102 -11.51 -16.98 15.42
C TRP A 102 -11.66 -15.47 15.18
N CYS A 103 -12.50 -14.82 15.97
CA CYS A 103 -12.81 -13.38 15.86
C CYS A 103 -11.60 -12.49 16.16
N SER A 104 -10.74 -12.91 17.10
CA SER A 104 -9.60 -12.13 17.58
C SER A 104 -8.43 -12.04 16.59
N LYS A 105 -8.44 -12.79 15.49
CA LYS A 105 -7.35 -12.82 14.50
C LYS A 105 -7.12 -11.47 13.81
N CYS A 106 -8.19 -10.77 13.45
CA CYS A 106 -8.13 -9.44 12.86
C CYS A 106 -9.34 -8.64 13.31
N ARG A 107 -9.22 -8.07 14.50
CA ARG A 107 -10.31 -7.40 15.21
C ARG A 107 -10.00 -5.93 15.35
N THR A 108 -10.99 -5.08 15.07
CA THR A 108 -10.83 -3.64 15.26
C THR A 108 -10.86 -3.29 16.76
N PRO A 109 -10.41 -2.07 17.12
CA PRO A 109 -10.79 -1.46 18.39
C PRO A 109 -12.32 -1.40 18.57
N TRP A 110 -12.76 -1.11 19.79
CA TRP A 110 -14.14 -0.74 20.06
C TRP A 110 -14.42 0.68 19.58
N PHE A 111 -15.53 0.85 18.88
CA PHE A 111 -16.07 2.12 18.41
C PHE A 111 -17.36 2.44 19.16
N ASP A 112 -17.39 3.63 19.73
CA ASP A 112 -18.51 4.27 20.38
C ASP A 112 -18.62 5.64 19.70
N ARG A 113 -19.48 5.69 18.69
CA ARG A 113 -19.62 6.83 17.79
C ARG A 113 -20.77 7.72 18.22
N ASP A 114 -21.86 7.15 18.70
CA ASP A 114 -23.15 7.79 18.98
C ASP A 114 -23.64 7.42 20.38
N ASN A 115 -24.05 8.42 21.17
CA ASN A 115 -24.68 8.14 22.47
C ASN A 115 -26.19 7.90 22.27
N PRO A 116 -26.89 7.18 23.16
CA PRO A 116 -28.33 6.83 23.05
C PRO A 116 -29.32 7.99 23.11
N SER A 117 -28.84 9.23 23.06
CA SER A 117 -29.63 10.45 23.09
C SER A 117 -30.49 10.62 21.83
N GLY A 118 -31.61 11.36 21.93
CA GLY A 118 -32.48 11.59 20.77
C GLY A 118 -33.23 10.34 20.32
N LEU A 119 -32.96 9.88 19.09
CA LEU A 119 -33.73 8.80 18.43
C LEU A 119 -33.28 7.39 18.81
N GLY A 120 -32.11 7.23 19.41
CA GLY A 120 -31.51 5.93 19.69
C GLY A 120 -29.99 6.00 19.72
N ASP A 121 -29.35 4.86 19.59
CA ASP A 121 -27.91 4.68 19.51
C ASP A 121 -27.56 4.01 18.17
N TYR A 122 -26.71 4.66 17.38
CA TYR A 122 -26.42 4.30 15.99
C TYR A 122 -24.92 4.13 15.72
N GLU A 123 -24.42 2.92 15.97
CA GLU A 123 -23.08 2.46 15.64
C GLU A 123 -23.00 1.86 14.22
N THR A 124 -23.41 2.66 13.23
CA THR A 124 -23.44 2.24 11.81
C THR A 124 -22.04 2.23 11.19
N LEU A 125 -21.74 1.20 10.39
CA LEU A 125 -20.43 1.01 9.78
C LEU A 125 -20.03 2.20 8.89
N SER A 126 -20.96 2.75 8.12
CA SER A 126 -20.69 3.89 7.23
C SER A 126 -20.17 5.11 8.00
N LEU A 127 -20.80 5.44 9.13
CA LEU A 127 -20.37 6.54 9.98
C LEU A 127 -19.10 6.20 10.77
N THR A 128 -18.90 4.94 11.14
CA THR A 128 -17.64 4.47 11.75
C THR A 128 -16.46 4.64 10.79
N LEU A 129 -16.61 4.25 9.51
CA LEU A 129 -15.56 4.40 8.49
C LEU A 129 -15.20 5.86 8.24
N ILE A 130 -16.18 6.77 8.30
CA ILE A 130 -15.95 8.20 8.20
C ILE A 130 -15.20 8.72 9.43
N LYS A 131 -15.65 8.37 10.65
CA LYS A 131 -15.08 8.87 11.92
C LYS A 131 -13.69 8.31 12.22
N TYR A 132 -13.48 7.03 11.92
CA TYR A 132 -12.25 6.28 12.21
C TYR A 132 -11.73 5.64 10.91
N PRO A 133 -11.34 6.46 9.92
CA PRO A 133 -10.88 5.95 8.64
C PRO A 133 -9.69 5.03 8.86
N LEU A 134 -9.64 3.95 8.07
CA LEU A 134 -8.62 2.91 8.17
C LEU A 134 -8.55 2.18 9.52
N GLN A 135 -9.46 2.40 10.48
CA GLN A 135 -9.51 1.60 11.72
C GLN A 135 -10.56 0.47 11.65
N ALA A 136 -11.53 0.59 10.74
CA ALA A 136 -12.44 -0.48 10.34
C ALA A 136 -12.28 -0.82 8.85
N CYS A 137 -12.53 -2.08 8.49
CA CYS A 137 -12.60 -2.52 7.10
C CYS A 137 -13.96 -2.14 6.50
N ALA A 138 -13.99 -1.91 5.19
CA ALA A 138 -15.23 -1.59 4.49
C ALA A 138 -16.21 -2.77 4.40
N GLU A 139 -15.70 -3.99 4.46
CA GLU A 139 -16.49 -5.22 4.44
C GLU A 139 -16.12 -6.11 5.64
N PRO A 140 -16.64 -5.80 6.84
CA PRO A 140 -16.48 -6.66 8.00
C PRO A 140 -17.14 -8.03 7.81
N ILE A 141 -16.48 -9.07 8.31
CA ILE A 141 -17.00 -10.44 8.26
C ILE A 141 -17.82 -10.80 9.50
N ALA A 142 -17.58 -10.12 10.62
CA ALA A 142 -18.37 -10.27 11.84
C ALA A 142 -18.40 -9.00 12.69
N ILE A 143 -19.39 -8.89 13.57
CA ILE A 143 -19.59 -7.77 14.49
C ILE A 143 -19.75 -8.29 15.92
N GLU A 144 -19.23 -7.52 16.87
CA GLU A 144 -19.46 -7.69 18.29
C GLU A 144 -20.05 -6.41 18.83
N VAL A 145 -21.08 -6.54 19.67
CA VAL A 145 -21.77 -5.42 20.30
C VAL A 145 -21.76 -5.63 21.81
N THR A 146 -21.37 -4.59 22.54
CA THR A 146 -21.46 -4.56 24.00
C THR A 146 -22.06 -3.25 24.44
N THR A 147 -22.63 -3.21 25.64
CA THR A 147 -22.84 -1.92 26.32
C THR A 147 -21.48 -1.28 26.61
N ILE A 148 -21.43 0.03 26.88
CA ILE A 148 -20.18 0.69 27.30
C ILE A 148 -19.56 0.02 28.53
N SER A 149 -20.38 -0.49 29.45
CA SER A 149 -19.99 -1.26 30.64
C SER A 149 -19.44 -2.67 30.34
N GLY A 150 -19.46 -3.11 29.07
CA GLY A 150 -18.84 -4.35 28.60
C GLY A 150 -19.77 -5.57 28.62
N THR A 151 -21.07 -5.40 28.86
CA THR A 151 -22.04 -6.49 28.82
C THR A 151 -22.27 -6.91 27.36
N PRO A 152 -22.02 -8.18 26.98
CA PRO A 152 -22.29 -8.65 25.62
C PRO A 152 -23.76 -8.56 25.26
N VAL A 153 -24.05 -8.09 24.05
CA VAL A 153 -25.40 -7.92 23.53
C VAL A 153 -25.61 -8.93 22.41
N LEU A 154 -26.52 -9.87 22.60
CA LEU A 154 -26.90 -10.86 21.58
C LEU A 154 -28.18 -10.42 20.86
N PRO A 155 -28.34 -10.74 19.57
CA PRO A 155 -29.55 -10.41 18.81
C PRO A 155 -30.80 -11.10 19.36
N THR A 156 -30.65 -12.36 19.80
CA THR A 156 -31.77 -13.18 20.25
C THR A 156 -32.48 -12.54 21.45
N GLY A 157 -33.78 -12.29 21.30
CA GLY A 157 -34.64 -11.73 22.36
C GLY A 157 -34.61 -10.20 22.46
N ASN A 158 -33.87 -9.50 21.59
CA ASN A 158 -33.85 -8.04 21.52
C ASN A 158 -34.45 -7.54 20.19
N ASN A 159 -35.06 -6.36 20.23
CA ASN A 159 -35.68 -5.73 19.06
C ASN A 159 -34.77 -4.64 18.47
N PHE A 160 -33.60 -5.04 17.95
CA PHE A 160 -32.67 -4.09 17.31
C PHE A 160 -33.05 -3.88 15.85
N GLN A 161 -32.97 -2.63 15.38
CA GLN A 161 -33.25 -2.31 13.97
C GLN A 161 -32.15 -2.87 13.05
N VAL A 162 -30.88 -2.76 13.48
CA VAL A 162 -29.73 -3.25 12.74
C VAL A 162 -28.79 -3.97 13.71
N TYR A 163 -28.38 -5.17 13.34
CA TYR A 163 -27.31 -5.94 13.99
C TYR A 163 -26.67 -6.79 12.90
N ASP A 164 -25.81 -6.17 12.08
CA ASP A 164 -25.24 -6.76 10.88
C ASP A 164 -23.86 -6.16 10.62
N PRO A 165 -22.80 -6.97 10.43
CA PRO A 165 -21.45 -6.42 10.30
C PRO A 165 -21.22 -5.50 9.10
N THR A 166 -22.01 -5.62 8.03
CA THR A 166 -21.89 -4.76 6.84
C THR A 166 -22.69 -3.47 6.95
N GLN A 167 -23.57 -3.36 7.94
CA GLN A 167 -24.36 -2.17 8.23
C GLN A 167 -23.98 -1.49 9.55
N GLY A 168 -23.44 -2.26 10.51
CA GLY A 168 -23.15 -1.88 11.88
C GLY A 168 -24.23 -2.33 12.87
N PHE A 169 -24.54 -1.46 13.83
CA PHE A 169 -25.55 -1.70 14.85
C PHE A 169 -26.46 -0.46 15.00
N SER A 170 -27.74 -0.68 15.26
CA SER A 170 -28.68 0.41 15.52
C SER A 170 -29.77 -0.03 16.50
N CYS A 171 -29.83 0.68 17.62
CA CYS A 171 -30.93 0.62 18.56
C CYS A 171 -31.79 1.87 18.40
N VAL A 172 -33.10 1.69 18.22
CA VAL A 172 -34.05 2.81 18.12
C VAL A 172 -34.89 2.91 19.39
N ASN A 173 -34.89 4.07 20.04
CA ASN A 173 -35.59 4.32 21.30
C ASN A 173 -37.08 3.96 21.22
N ALA A 174 -37.75 4.31 20.11
CA ALA A 174 -39.17 4.05 19.89
C ALA A 174 -39.54 2.55 19.80
N GLN A 175 -38.56 1.68 19.61
CA GLN A 175 -38.75 0.23 19.49
C GLN A 175 -38.43 -0.52 20.81
N GLN A 176 -37.93 0.19 21.83
CA GLN A 176 -37.50 -0.38 23.10
C GLN A 176 -38.46 -0.04 24.25
N ASN A 177 -38.62 -0.98 25.18
CA ASN A 177 -39.39 -0.77 26.41
C ASN A 177 -38.49 -0.20 27.54
N GLY A 178 -38.04 1.05 27.37
CA GLY A 178 -37.10 1.70 28.30
C GLY A 178 -36.00 2.55 27.63
N GLY A 179 -36.05 2.72 26.31
CA GLY A 179 -35.00 3.36 25.53
C GLY A 179 -33.80 2.45 25.27
N CYS A 180 -32.89 2.94 24.45
CA CYS A 180 -31.62 2.28 24.15
C CYS A 180 -30.63 2.49 25.29
N GLN A 181 -29.83 1.46 25.57
CA GLN A 181 -28.61 1.63 26.34
C GLN A 181 -27.53 2.25 25.44
N ASP A 182 -26.40 2.56 26.05
CA ASP A 182 -25.21 3.06 25.37
C ASP A 182 -24.33 1.87 24.95
N TYR A 183 -24.09 1.74 23.65
CA TYR A 183 -23.48 0.60 23.00
C TYR A 183 -22.19 1.00 22.27
N LYS A 184 -21.33 0.00 22.12
CA LYS A 184 -20.13 0.09 21.30
C LYS A 184 -19.99 -1.16 20.45
N VAL A 185 -19.44 -0.98 19.27
CA VAL A 185 -19.23 -2.05 18.30
C VAL A 185 -17.76 -2.29 18.04
N ARG A 186 -17.40 -3.50 17.67
CA ARG A 186 -16.14 -3.77 16.98
C ARG A 186 -16.36 -4.80 15.91
N PHE A 187 -15.50 -4.77 14.92
CA PHE A 187 -15.61 -5.57 13.72
C PHE A 187 -14.50 -6.60 13.67
N THR A 188 -14.82 -7.78 13.16
CA THR A 188 -13.81 -8.72 12.65
C THR A 188 -13.66 -8.44 11.17
N CYS A 189 -12.43 -8.22 10.74
CA CYS A 189 -12.07 -7.89 9.37
C CYS A 189 -11.39 -9.07 8.67
N PRO A 190 -11.37 -9.08 7.32
CA PRO A 190 -10.52 -10.00 6.57
C PRO A 190 -9.06 -9.89 7.04
N ALA A 191 -8.35 -11.02 7.08
CA ALA A 191 -6.97 -11.06 7.61
C ALA A 191 -5.99 -10.09 6.89
N SER A 192 -6.26 -9.76 5.63
CA SER A 192 -5.51 -8.77 4.85
C SER A 192 -5.59 -7.36 5.43
N PHE A 193 -6.69 -7.00 6.12
CA PHE A 193 -6.87 -5.69 6.73
C PHE A 193 -5.87 -5.42 7.87
N CYS A 194 -5.49 -6.46 8.61
CA CYS A 194 -4.56 -6.36 9.74
C CYS A 194 -3.08 -6.57 9.36
N GLN A 195 -2.78 -6.75 8.07
CA GLN A 195 -1.41 -6.68 7.57
C GLN A 195 -0.94 -5.22 7.49
N PRO A 196 0.37 -4.95 7.38
CA PRO A 196 0.88 -3.61 7.07
C PRO A 196 0.12 -2.98 5.93
N LYS A 197 -0.38 -1.76 6.15
CA LYS A 197 -1.24 -1.09 5.19
C LYS A 197 -0.38 -0.40 4.16
N CYS A 198 -0.56 -0.82 2.93
CA CYS A 198 -0.07 -0.13 1.75
C CYS A 198 -1.08 0.95 1.38
N VAL A 199 -0.73 2.19 1.71
CA VAL A 199 -1.60 3.36 1.58
C VAL A 199 -1.12 4.21 0.41
N THR A 200 -2.01 4.49 -0.54
CA THR A 200 -1.68 5.30 -1.72
C THR A 200 -1.44 6.76 -1.34
N ARG A 201 -0.90 7.54 -2.28
CA ARG A 201 -0.94 9.01 -2.20
C ARG A 201 -2.38 9.52 -2.23
N TRP A 202 -2.56 10.81 -1.96
CA TRP A 202 -3.84 11.49 -2.12
C TRP A 202 -4.16 11.77 -3.60
N PHE A 203 -5.46 11.73 -3.91
CA PHE A 203 -6.05 11.98 -5.22
C PHE A 203 -7.25 12.91 -5.08
N ASP A 204 -7.38 13.81 -6.04
CA ASP A 204 -8.38 14.87 -6.14
C ASP A 204 -8.72 15.00 -7.63
N SER A 205 -10.01 15.02 -7.97
CA SER A 205 -10.49 14.97 -9.34
C SER A 205 -11.74 15.78 -9.65
N ASP A 206 -12.55 16.09 -8.64
CA ASP A 206 -13.69 16.98 -8.76
C ASP A 206 -13.49 18.18 -7.82
N ASN A 207 -14.38 19.17 -7.90
CA ASN A 207 -14.35 20.31 -7.00
C ASN A 207 -15.78 20.61 -6.56
N PRO A 208 -16.03 21.17 -5.37
CA PRO A 208 -17.38 21.39 -4.84
C PRO A 208 -18.25 22.35 -5.68
N ASN A 209 -17.62 23.13 -6.56
CA ASN A 209 -18.26 24.11 -7.43
C ASN A 209 -18.61 23.54 -8.82
N THR A 210 -18.19 22.31 -9.13
CA THR A 210 -18.53 21.59 -10.36
C THR A 210 -19.58 20.52 -10.07
N ASN A 211 -20.36 20.15 -11.09
CA ASN A 211 -21.28 19.00 -11.07
C ASN A 211 -22.28 18.88 -9.88
N GLY A 212 -22.51 19.96 -9.13
CA GLY A 212 -23.47 19.98 -8.02
C GLY A 212 -22.96 19.37 -6.70
N GLY A 213 -21.66 19.18 -6.54
CA GLY A 213 -21.06 18.59 -5.35
C GLY A 213 -19.57 18.36 -5.54
N ASP A 214 -19.00 17.48 -4.73
CA ASP A 214 -17.60 17.06 -4.84
C ASP A 214 -17.51 15.53 -4.78
N SER A 215 -16.95 14.91 -5.81
CA SER A 215 -17.00 13.45 -6.01
C SER A 215 -15.68 12.84 -6.48
N GLU A 216 -15.02 12.17 -5.55
CA GLU A 216 -13.81 11.40 -5.75
C GLU A 216 -14.14 9.92 -6.00
N LEU A 217 -14.66 9.64 -7.20
CA LEU A 217 -15.11 8.30 -7.60
C LEU A 217 -13.95 7.43 -8.09
N LEU A 218 -13.85 6.21 -7.57
CA LEU A 218 -12.78 5.26 -7.90
C LEU A 218 -12.69 5.01 -9.42
N THR A 219 -13.82 4.87 -10.10
CA THR A 219 -13.86 4.62 -11.55
C THR A 219 -13.23 5.74 -12.38
N VAL A 220 -13.45 7.00 -11.96
CA VAL A 220 -12.86 8.18 -12.62
C VAL A 220 -11.36 8.25 -12.30
N LEU A 221 -11.00 8.05 -11.03
CA LEU A 221 -9.62 8.05 -10.56
C LEU A 221 -8.75 6.99 -11.24
N LEU A 222 -9.25 5.76 -11.42
CA LEU A 222 -8.55 4.69 -12.15
C LEU A 222 -8.29 5.05 -13.62
N GLY A 223 -9.19 5.82 -14.23
CA GLY A 223 -9.02 6.31 -15.60
C GLY A 223 -7.97 7.41 -15.73
N MET A 224 -7.90 8.33 -14.76
CA MET A 224 -6.93 9.44 -14.76
C MET A 224 -5.54 9.02 -14.30
N TYR A 225 -5.46 8.05 -13.38
CA TYR A 225 -4.22 7.59 -12.76
C TYR A 225 -4.02 6.08 -12.96
N PRO A 226 -3.82 5.61 -14.21
CA PRO A 226 -3.69 4.20 -14.51
C PRO A 226 -2.46 3.58 -13.83
N GLY A 227 -2.65 2.45 -13.13
CA GLY A 227 -1.57 1.72 -12.46
C GLY A 227 -1.07 2.36 -11.16
N VAL A 228 -1.67 3.47 -10.71
CA VAL A 228 -1.26 4.19 -9.48
C VAL A 228 -2.21 3.89 -8.30
N ILE A 229 -3.38 3.33 -8.59
CA ILE A 229 -4.41 2.92 -7.63
C ILE A 229 -4.76 1.46 -7.93
N CYS A 230 -4.88 0.64 -6.88
CA CYS A 230 -5.35 -0.74 -7.05
C CYS A 230 -6.82 -0.79 -7.51
N PRO A 231 -7.21 -1.75 -8.37
CA PRO A 231 -8.57 -1.84 -8.89
C PRO A 231 -9.61 -2.22 -7.82
N ASN A 232 -9.19 -2.95 -6.78
CA ASN A 232 -10.05 -3.41 -5.68
C ASN A 232 -9.48 -2.95 -4.33
N PRO A 233 -9.62 -1.67 -3.96
CA PRO A 233 -9.09 -1.15 -2.70
C PRO A 233 -9.84 -1.73 -1.49
N LEU A 234 -9.12 -1.93 -0.39
CA LEU A 234 -9.62 -2.51 0.87
C LEU A 234 -10.20 -1.46 1.83
N GLY A 235 -9.80 -0.20 1.64
CA GLY A 235 -10.18 0.91 2.50
C GLY A 235 -9.99 2.24 1.80
N ILE A 236 -10.70 3.25 2.27
CA ILE A 236 -10.64 4.62 1.76
C ILE A 236 -10.55 5.58 2.93
N GLU A 237 -9.81 6.65 2.73
CA GLU A 237 -9.75 7.80 3.62
C GLU A 237 -10.00 9.05 2.81
N ALA A 238 -10.73 10.00 3.40
CA ALA A 238 -11.01 11.29 2.79
C ALA A 238 -10.76 12.43 3.77
N GLN A 239 -10.20 13.51 3.26
CA GLN A 239 -9.99 14.76 3.99
C GLN A 239 -10.13 15.92 3.04
N THR A 240 -10.31 17.13 3.58
CA THR A 240 -10.29 18.33 2.76
C THR A 240 -8.90 18.57 2.17
N LEU A 241 -8.77 19.45 1.17
CA LEU A 241 -7.46 19.85 0.66
C LEU A 241 -6.54 20.42 1.75
N SER A 242 -7.12 21.09 2.75
CA SER A 242 -6.43 21.62 3.94
C SER A 242 -6.07 20.57 5.00
N GLY A 243 -6.43 19.30 4.80
CA GLY A 243 -6.08 18.20 5.70
C GLY A 243 -7.06 17.99 6.86
N GLN A 244 -8.25 18.63 6.84
CA GLN A 244 -9.28 18.36 7.84
C GLN A 244 -9.95 17.01 7.52
N PRO A 245 -9.98 16.04 8.45
CA PRO A 245 -10.65 14.76 8.20
C PRO A 245 -12.12 14.95 7.85
N ALA A 246 -12.62 14.14 6.91
CA ALA A 246 -14.01 14.20 6.45
C ALA A 246 -15.05 14.09 7.58
N SER A 247 -14.72 13.37 8.66
CA SER A 247 -15.59 13.25 9.85
C SER A 247 -15.80 14.55 10.63
N GLN A 248 -14.92 15.54 10.43
CA GLN A 248 -14.95 16.80 11.18
C GLN A 248 -15.58 17.94 10.39
N THR A 249 -15.89 17.75 9.10
CA THR A 249 -16.44 18.81 8.25
C THR A 249 -17.94 19.05 8.48
N GLY A 250 -18.64 18.01 8.95
CA GLY A 250 -20.10 18.03 9.09
C GLY A 250 -20.85 17.85 7.76
N ASN A 251 -20.16 17.62 6.64
CA ASN A 251 -20.83 17.29 5.38
C ASN A 251 -21.48 15.89 5.44
N VAL A 252 -22.60 15.75 4.72
CA VAL A 252 -23.30 14.49 4.54
C VAL A 252 -22.85 13.85 3.22
N PHE A 253 -22.23 12.68 3.31
CA PHE A 253 -21.77 11.93 2.15
C PHE A 253 -22.88 11.03 1.60
N GLN A 254 -23.12 11.09 0.30
CA GLN A 254 -23.98 10.13 -0.40
C GLN A 254 -23.28 8.77 -0.51
N VAL A 255 -21.96 8.79 -0.76
CA VAL A 255 -21.13 7.61 -0.91
C VAL A 255 -19.85 7.82 -0.11
N TYR A 256 -19.46 6.81 0.67
CA TYR A 256 -18.18 6.77 1.38
C TYR A 256 -17.75 5.31 1.57
N ASN A 257 -17.14 4.72 0.54
CA ASN A 257 -16.65 3.35 0.59
C ASN A 257 -15.53 3.15 -0.44
N PRO A 258 -14.63 2.17 -0.27
CA PRO A 258 -13.49 2.01 -1.17
C PRO A 258 -13.88 1.54 -2.57
N THR A 259 -14.94 0.75 -2.73
CA THR A 259 -15.31 0.17 -4.04
C THR A 259 -15.94 1.20 -5.00
N THR A 260 -16.50 2.27 -4.45
CA THR A 260 -17.14 3.35 -5.23
C THR A 260 -16.37 4.66 -5.17
N GLY A 261 -15.81 5.01 -4.01
CA GLY A 261 -15.14 6.29 -3.75
C GLY A 261 -15.88 7.13 -2.69
N VAL A 262 -15.69 8.45 -2.77
CA VAL A 262 -16.41 9.43 -1.94
C VAL A 262 -17.25 10.33 -2.83
N SER A 263 -18.48 10.61 -2.42
CA SER A 263 -19.33 11.59 -3.08
C SER A 263 -20.12 12.40 -2.07
N CYS A 264 -19.93 13.71 -2.11
CA CYS A 264 -20.71 14.71 -1.41
C CYS A 264 -21.54 15.49 -2.44
N LEU A 265 -22.85 15.62 -2.22
CA LEU A 265 -23.72 16.42 -3.09
C LEU A 265 -24.18 17.69 -2.36
N ASN A 266 -24.05 18.85 -2.99
CA ASN A 266 -24.47 20.14 -2.43
C ASN A 266 -25.97 20.12 -2.05
N ALA A 267 -26.80 19.43 -2.84
CA ALA A 267 -28.23 19.28 -2.58
C ALA A 267 -28.55 18.61 -1.23
N ASN A 268 -27.63 17.80 -0.68
CA ASN A 268 -27.83 17.06 0.56
C ASN A 268 -27.29 17.79 1.80
N GLN A 269 -26.68 18.97 1.64
CA GLN A 269 -25.99 19.66 2.74
C GLN A 269 -26.87 20.64 3.54
N GLY A 270 -28.21 20.55 3.40
CA GLY A 270 -29.13 21.39 4.17
C GLY A 270 -28.96 22.91 3.95
N GLY A 271 -28.54 23.31 2.74
CA GLY A 271 -28.26 24.71 2.38
C GLY A 271 -26.78 25.11 2.40
N GLY A 272 -25.88 24.21 2.81
CA GLY A 272 -24.43 24.35 2.65
C GLY A 272 -23.93 23.87 1.28
N VAL A 273 -22.62 23.95 1.09
CA VAL A 273 -21.90 23.29 -0.01
C VAL A 273 -20.95 22.25 0.56
N CYS A 274 -20.57 21.28 -0.27
CA CYS A 274 -19.51 20.35 0.02
C CYS A 274 -18.20 21.10 0.24
N ALA A 275 -17.40 20.62 1.19
CA ALA A 275 -15.98 20.95 1.21
C ALA A 275 -15.29 20.30 0.00
N ASP A 276 -14.05 20.72 -0.22
CA ASP A 276 -13.19 20.26 -1.31
C ASP A 276 -12.31 19.11 -0.81
N TYR A 277 -12.58 17.88 -1.26
CA TYR A 277 -12.06 16.64 -0.73
C TYR A 277 -11.02 16.01 -1.65
N LYS A 278 -10.06 15.35 -1.01
CA LYS A 278 -9.15 14.40 -1.63
C LYS A 278 -9.24 13.07 -0.92
N VAL A 279 -9.02 11.99 -1.66
CA VAL A 279 -9.10 10.61 -1.15
C VAL A 279 -7.79 9.86 -1.33
N ARG A 280 -7.58 8.84 -0.50
CA ARG A 280 -6.53 7.83 -0.70
C ARG A 280 -7.06 6.46 -0.30
N PHE A 281 -6.38 5.42 -0.79
CA PHE A 281 -6.84 4.06 -0.68
C PHE A 281 -5.83 3.18 0.05
N THR A 282 -6.33 2.15 0.73
CA THR A 282 -5.51 1.02 1.16
C THR A 282 -5.63 -0.09 0.12
N CYS A 283 -4.49 -0.60 -0.36
CA CYS A 283 -4.44 -1.58 -1.42
C CYS A 283 -4.09 -3.00 -0.93
N PRO A 284 -4.54 -4.05 -1.66
CA PRO A 284 -4.16 -5.43 -1.42
C PRO A 284 -2.65 -5.70 -1.51
N GLU A 285 -2.16 -6.69 -0.76
CA GLU A 285 -0.74 -7.06 -0.65
C GLU A 285 -0.12 -7.48 -2.00
N ASP A 286 -0.86 -8.21 -2.84
CA ASP A 286 -0.40 -8.64 -4.15
C ASP A 286 -0.07 -7.44 -5.04
N TRP A 287 -0.97 -6.45 -5.11
CA TRP A 287 -0.73 -5.20 -5.84
C TRP A 287 0.48 -4.43 -5.29
N CYS A 288 0.59 -4.33 -3.97
CA CYS A 288 1.68 -3.58 -3.34
C CYS A 288 3.05 -4.25 -3.48
N SER A 289 3.06 -5.58 -3.67
CA SER A 289 4.27 -6.39 -3.76
C SER A 289 4.90 -6.41 -5.17
N GLU A 290 4.20 -5.94 -6.21
CA GLU A 290 4.69 -6.01 -7.59
C GLU A 290 6.01 -5.27 -7.80
N CYS A 291 6.14 -4.06 -7.22
CA CYS A 291 7.36 -3.26 -7.24
C CYS A 291 7.56 -2.60 -5.88
N ARG A 292 7.95 -3.41 -4.90
CA ARG A 292 8.10 -3.00 -3.50
C ARG A 292 9.54 -2.84 -3.10
N THR A 293 9.84 -1.73 -2.41
CA THR A 293 11.17 -1.51 -1.85
C THR A 293 11.42 -2.38 -0.61
N PRO A 294 12.68 -2.57 -0.20
CA PRO A 294 13.02 -3.00 1.15
C PRO A 294 12.46 -2.06 2.22
N TRP A 295 12.53 -2.49 3.48
CA TRP A 295 12.27 -1.63 4.63
C TRP A 295 13.45 -0.70 4.89
N PHE A 296 13.14 0.56 5.16
CA PHE A 296 14.08 1.61 5.54
C PHE A 296 13.77 2.11 6.93
N ASP A 297 14.81 2.16 7.74
CA ASP A 297 14.87 2.72 9.08
C ASP A 297 16.16 3.54 9.09
N ARG A 298 16.00 4.86 9.00
CA ARG A 298 17.08 5.82 8.90
C ARG A 298 17.27 6.57 10.22
N ASP A 299 16.20 6.85 10.95
CA ASP A 299 16.20 7.76 12.09
C ASP A 299 15.52 7.15 13.33
N ASN A 300 16.31 6.74 14.32
CA ASN A 300 15.75 6.31 15.59
C ASN A 300 15.11 7.50 16.35
N PRO A 301 14.03 7.28 17.13
CA PRO A 301 13.36 8.34 17.89
C PRO A 301 14.26 8.91 18.99
N SER A 302 14.90 10.06 18.74
CA SER A 302 15.87 10.69 19.65
C SER A 302 15.29 11.84 20.50
N GLY A 303 13.97 11.85 20.68
CA GLY A 303 13.23 12.88 21.42
C GLY A 303 12.73 14.05 20.56
N LEU A 304 13.25 14.22 19.34
CA LEU A 304 12.71 15.14 18.33
C LEU A 304 11.57 14.53 17.49
N GLY A 305 11.41 13.21 17.56
CA GLY A 305 10.54 12.45 16.66
C GLY A 305 11.33 11.36 15.95
N ASP A 306 10.65 10.69 15.03
CA ASP A 306 11.19 9.70 14.10
C ASP A 306 10.82 10.16 12.67
N TYR A 307 11.84 10.26 11.80
CA TYR A 307 11.78 10.94 10.51
C TYR A 307 12.29 10.06 9.36
N GLU A 308 11.37 9.29 8.80
CA GLU A 308 11.55 8.48 7.59
C GLU A 308 11.09 9.21 6.32
N THR A 309 11.64 10.40 6.08
CA THR A 309 11.23 11.25 4.96
C THR A 309 11.83 10.78 3.63
N LEU A 310 11.03 10.82 2.56
CA LEU A 310 11.44 10.34 1.23
C LEU A 310 12.69 11.07 0.72
N SER A 311 12.80 12.37 0.94
CA SER A 311 13.96 13.16 0.50
C SER A 311 15.27 12.68 1.13
N LEU A 312 15.27 12.36 2.42
CA LEU A 312 16.44 11.84 3.11
C LEU A 312 16.74 10.39 2.74
N LEU A 313 15.71 9.59 2.49
CA LEU A 313 15.85 8.21 2.03
C LEU A 313 16.42 8.13 0.61
N LEU A 314 16.00 9.01 -0.30
CA LEU A 314 16.55 9.09 -1.65
C LEU A 314 18.06 9.41 -1.66
N ILE A 315 18.53 10.23 -0.72
CA ILE A 315 19.96 10.56 -0.60
C ILE A 315 20.73 9.39 0.04
N ARG A 316 20.15 8.73 1.05
CA ARG A 316 20.81 7.64 1.80
C ARG A 316 20.82 6.31 1.04
N TYR A 317 19.75 6.00 0.34
CA TYR A 317 19.51 4.76 -0.38
C TYR A 317 19.15 5.06 -1.86
N PRO A 318 20.02 5.78 -2.59
CA PRO A 318 19.75 6.14 -3.96
C PRO A 318 19.49 4.89 -4.79
N LEU A 319 18.53 4.97 -5.71
CA LEU A 319 18.13 3.86 -6.59
C LEU A 319 17.54 2.63 -5.89
N GLN A 320 17.42 2.59 -4.55
CA GLN A 320 16.58 1.60 -3.84
C GLN A 320 15.16 2.11 -3.60
N VAL A 321 14.98 3.42 -3.70
CA VAL A 321 13.71 4.11 -3.54
C VAL A 321 13.41 4.89 -4.81
N CYS A 322 12.22 4.72 -5.37
CA CYS A 322 11.76 5.54 -6.47
C CYS A 322 11.48 6.97 -6.01
N THR A 323 11.65 7.93 -6.91
CA THR A 323 11.45 9.35 -6.58
C THR A 323 9.99 9.78 -6.58
N GLN A 324 9.11 8.93 -7.11
CA GLN A 324 7.65 9.10 -7.08
C GLN A 324 6.97 7.80 -6.63
N PRO A 325 7.06 7.44 -5.33
CA PRO A 325 6.30 6.34 -4.79
C PRO A 325 4.80 6.50 -4.98
N ILE A 326 4.11 5.40 -5.23
CA ILE A 326 2.66 5.39 -5.43
C ILE A 326 1.91 4.99 -4.16
N ALA A 327 2.55 4.22 -3.28
CA ALA A 327 2.05 3.88 -1.96
C ALA A 327 3.19 3.78 -0.92
N ILE A 328 2.83 3.87 0.35
CA ILE A 328 3.72 3.77 1.49
C ILE A 328 3.16 2.78 2.50
N GLU A 329 4.04 2.01 3.11
CA GLU A 329 3.77 1.17 4.26
C GLU A 329 4.63 1.65 5.42
N VAL A 330 4.03 1.72 6.62
CA VAL A 330 4.72 2.15 7.83
C VAL A 330 4.43 1.17 8.95
N THR A 331 5.47 0.65 9.59
CA THR A 331 5.34 -0.22 10.77
C THR A 331 6.34 0.19 11.84
N THR A 332 6.07 -0.17 13.08
CA THR A 332 7.13 -0.22 14.11
C THR A 332 8.19 -1.24 13.71
N LEU A 333 9.37 -1.21 14.35
CA LEU A 333 10.39 -2.26 14.14
C LEU A 333 9.89 -3.69 14.47
N SER A 334 8.92 -3.81 15.38
CA SER A 334 8.27 -5.10 15.70
C SER A 334 7.23 -5.55 14.66
N GLY A 335 7.00 -4.76 13.61
CA GLY A 335 6.05 -5.07 12.53
C GLY A 335 4.60 -4.66 12.80
N THR A 336 4.33 -3.88 13.85
CA THR A 336 2.98 -3.37 14.13
C THR A 336 2.64 -2.27 13.13
N PRO A 337 1.54 -2.36 12.35
CA PRO A 337 1.15 -1.32 11.42
C PRO A 337 0.89 0.03 12.10
N ALA A 338 1.45 1.10 11.54
CA ALA A 338 1.09 2.46 11.96
C ALA A 338 -0.25 2.84 11.31
N LEU A 339 -1.31 2.96 12.11
CA LEU A 339 -2.65 3.31 11.65
C LEU A 339 -2.89 4.82 11.80
N PRO A 340 -3.17 5.57 10.70
CA PRO A 340 -3.71 6.92 10.80
C PRO A 340 -5.16 6.89 11.35
N PRO A 341 -5.63 7.87 12.15
CA PRO A 341 -4.94 8.99 12.78
C PRO A 341 -4.95 8.87 14.32
N GLY A 342 -3.78 8.73 14.92
CA GLY A 342 -3.49 9.31 16.22
C GLY A 342 -2.80 10.67 16.00
N ASN A 343 -3.03 11.66 16.87
CA ASN A 343 -2.58 13.06 16.75
C ASN A 343 -1.04 13.30 16.63
N ASN A 344 -0.23 12.29 16.36
CA ASN A 344 1.23 12.35 16.44
C ASN A 344 1.95 12.19 15.09
N PHE A 345 1.24 11.82 14.01
CA PHE A 345 1.84 11.70 12.67
C PHE A 345 1.65 13.01 11.90
N GLN A 346 2.74 13.73 11.64
CA GLN A 346 2.70 14.96 10.82
C GLN A 346 2.78 14.66 9.34
N VAL A 347 3.55 13.62 8.99
CA VAL A 347 3.73 13.20 7.60
C VAL A 347 3.42 11.70 7.53
N TYR A 348 2.53 11.35 6.61
CA TYR A 348 2.20 9.98 6.23
C TYR A 348 1.72 10.05 4.78
N ASP A 349 2.65 10.16 3.83
CA ASP A 349 2.35 10.33 2.42
C ASP A 349 3.49 9.75 1.57
N PRO A 350 3.22 8.93 0.54
CA PRO A 350 4.29 8.29 -0.23
C PRO A 350 5.26 9.28 -0.90
N LEU A 351 4.82 10.48 -1.24
CA LEU A 351 5.67 11.50 -1.88
C LEU A 351 6.48 12.32 -0.88
N GLN A 352 6.22 12.17 0.42
CA GLN A 352 6.94 12.87 1.49
C GLN A 352 7.65 11.92 2.45
N GLY A 353 7.21 10.66 2.56
CA GLY A 353 7.64 9.67 3.52
C GLY A 353 6.77 9.65 4.77
N PHE A 354 7.41 9.48 5.93
CA PHE A 354 6.75 9.43 7.23
C PHE A 354 7.48 10.31 8.25
N ALA A 355 6.73 10.95 9.15
CA ALA A 355 7.29 11.67 10.28
C ALA A 355 6.33 11.64 11.47
N CYS A 356 6.82 11.12 12.59
CA CYS A 356 6.19 11.24 13.90
C CYS A 356 6.90 12.33 14.69
N VAL A 357 6.16 13.33 15.19
CA VAL A 357 6.75 14.44 15.98
C VAL A 357 5.93 14.73 17.24
N ASN A 358 6.55 15.38 18.23
CA ASN A 358 5.88 15.95 19.42
C ASN A 358 5.05 14.94 20.26
N GLY A 359 5.49 13.68 20.33
CA GLY A 359 4.89 12.64 21.18
C GLY A 359 5.89 11.53 21.51
N ALA A 360 5.46 10.52 22.29
CA ALA A 360 6.21 9.29 22.47
C ALA A 360 6.16 8.48 21.15
N CYS A 361 6.97 8.89 20.17
CA CYS A 361 7.14 8.17 18.92
C CYS A 361 7.78 6.82 19.23
N GLN A 362 7.17 5.77 18.67
CA GLN A 362 7.86 4.50 18.55
C GLN A 362 8.90 4.60 17.45
N ASP A 363 9.72 3.57 17.35
CA ASP A 363 10.72 3.43 16.30
C ASP A 363 10.04 2.80 15.07
N TYR A 364 9.86 3.58 14.02
CA TYR A 364 9.16 3.19 12.80
C TYR A 364 10.14 2.99 11.65
N ARG A 365 9.69 2.18 10.70
CA ARG A 365 10.34 1.96 9.43
C ARG A 365 9.33 2.07 8.32
N VAL A 366 9.79 2.48 7.14
CA VAL A 366 8.95 2.67 5.96
C VAL A 366 9.40 1.80 4.81
N ARG A 367 8.47 1.47 3.93
CA ARG A 367 8.79 1.00 2.59
C ARG A 367 7.76 1.55 1.61
N PHE A 368 8.10 1.49 0.34
CA PHE A 368 7.32 2.11 -0.71
C PHE A 368 6.92 1.08 -1.75
N THR A 369 5.76 1.29 -2.34
CA THR A 369 5.41 0.69 -3.64
C THR A 369 5.77 1.72 -4.70
N CYS A 370 6.53 1.29 -5.69
CA CYS A 370 7.03 2.09 -6.79
C CYS A 370 6.28 1.77 -8.10
N PRO A 371 6.29 2.68 -9.08
CA PRO A 371 5.81 2.36 -10.43
C PRO A 371 6.62 1.19 -11.02
N LEU A 372 5.98 0.30 -11.79
CA LEU A 372 6.66 -0.85 -12.42
C LEU A 372 7.86 -0.43 -13.30
N SER A 373 7.81 0.77 -13.88
CA SER A 373 8.92 1.33 -14.66
C SER A 373 10.22 1.48 -13.85
N PHE A 374 10.13 1.61 -12.53
CA PHE A 374 11.28 1.66 -11.64
C PHE A 374 11.90 0.28 -11.44
N CYS A 375 11.11 -0.75 -11.12
CA CYS A 375 11.64 -2.10 -10.86
C CYS A 375 12.10 -2.84 -12.12
N ASN A 376 11.59 -2.45 -13.29
CA ASN A 376 11.92 -3.12 -14.55
C ASN A 376 13.18 -2.55 -15.24
N THR A 377 13.78 -1.47 -14.74
CA THR A 377 14.99 -0.91 -15.35
C THR A 377 16.24 -1.19 -14.53
N THR A 378 17.34 -1.44 -15.22
CA THR A 378 18.71 -1.51 -14.65
C THR A 378 19.65 -0.52 -15.31
N CYS A 379 19.10 0.37 -16.14
CA CYS A 379 19.90 1.17 -17.04
C CYS A 379 20.43 2.42 -16.35
N VAL A 380 21.70 2.37 -16.01
CA VAL A 380 22.38 3.43 -15.26
C VAL A 380 23.39 4.12 -16.17
N THR A 381 23.30 5.43 -16.26
CA THR A 381 24.24 6.24 -17.05
C THR A 381 25.61 6.28 -16.40
N ARG A 382 26.62 6.75 -17.15
CA ARG A 382 27.90 7.18 -16.55
C ARG A 382 27.69 8.39 -15.61
N TRP A 383 28.74 8.73 -14.87
CA TRP A 383 28.78 9.95 -14.05
C TRP A 383 28.99 11.21 -14.88
N PHE A 384 28.37 12.30 -14.45
CA PHE A 384 28.44 13.63 -15.04
C PHE A 384 28.71 14.67 -13.96
N ASP A 385 29.56 15.63 -14.30
CA ASP A 385 30.01 16.76 -13.47
C ASP A 385 30.04 17.98 -14.41
N SER A 386 29.46 19.09 -13.99
CA SER A 386 29.30 20.29 -14.82
C SER A 386 29.51 21.60 -14.08
N ASP A 387 29.35 21.65 -12.76
CA ASP A 387 29.61 22.83 -11.93
C ASP A 387 30.62 22.48 -10.83
N ASN A 388 31.10 23.46 -10.08
CA ASN A 388 32.05 23.22 -8.99
C ASN A 388 31.57 24.04 -7.78
N PRO A 389 31.84 23.62 -6.54
CA PRO A 389 31.29 24.27 -5.34
C PRO A 389 31.77 25.72 -5.13
N ASN A 390 32.83 26.13 -5.83
CA ASN A 390 33.41 27.47 -5.78
C ASN A 390 32.82 28.43 -6.83
N THR A 391 31.96 27.95 -7.73
CA THR A 391 31.27 28.76 -8.73
C THR A 391 29.82 29.01 -8.30
N ASN A 392 29.23 30.13 -8.73
CA ASN A 392 27.79 30.41 -8.62
C ASN A 392 27.12 30.26 -7.23
N GLY A 393 27.90 30.19 -6.14
CA GLY A 393 27.39 30.10 -4.77
C GLY A 393 27.00 28.70 -4.30
N GLY A 394 27.43 27.64 -4.99
CA GLY A 394 27.09 26.26 -4.66
C GLY A 394 27.67 25.28 -5.66
N ASP A 395 27.17 24.04 -5.65
CA ASP A 395 27.47 23.02 -6.64
C ASP A 395 26.15 22.52 -7.27
N PHE A 396 26.05 22.64 -8.60
CA PHE A 396 24.78 22.54 -9.33
C PHE A 396 24.82 21.58 -10.52
N GLU A 397 24.51 20.32 -10.25
CA GLU A 397 24.39 19.25 -11.25
C GLU A 397 22.95 19.15 -11.80
N LEU A 398 22.50 20.20 -12.48
CA LEU A 398 21.12 20.35 -12.95
C LEU A 398 20.88 19.64 -14.30
N LEU A 399 19.81 18.84 -14.38
CA LEU A 399 19.47 18.04 -15.58
C LEU A 399 19.37 18.90 -16.86
N PRO A 400 18.71 20.09 -16.89
CA PRO A 400 18.65 20.91 -18.09
C PRO A 400 20.03 21.33 -18.62
N VAL A 401 20.97 21.64 -17.73
CA VAL A 401 22.35 22.01 -18.10
C VAL A 401 23.06 20.77 -18.63
N LEU A 402 22.97 19.65 -17.92
CA LEU A 402 23.61 18.39 -18.31
C LEU A 402 23.12 17.87 -19.67
N LEU A 403 21.81 17.97 -19.97
CA LEU A 403 21.26 17.62 -21.27
C LEU A 403 21.81 18.49 -22.42
N SER A 404 22.15 19.76 -22.12
CA SER A 404 22.75 20.68 -23.09
C SER A 404 24.25 20.47 -23.29
N VAL A 405 24.96 19.96 -22.28
CA VAL A 405 26.41 19.69 -22.37
C VAL A 405 26.64 18.29 -22.96
N TYR A 406 25.86 17.30 -22.51
CA TYR A 406 26.01 15.88 -22.82
C TYR A 406 24.87 15.37 -23.73
N HIS A 407 24.71 16.01 -24.89
CA HIS A 407 23.64 15.70 -25.85
C HIS A 407 23.55 14.21 -26.22
N GLY A 408 22.42 13.57 -25.89
CA GLY A 408 22.15 12.18 -26.20
C GLY A 408 22.78 11.15 -25.25
N TYR A 409 23.50 11.58 -24.22
CA TYR A 409 24.10 10.70 -23.21
C TYR A 409 23.19 10.43 -22.02
N ILE A 410 22.18 11.29 -21.81
CA ILE A 410 21.24 11.22 -20.71
C ILE A 410 19.84 11.15 -21.32
N CYS A 411 18.97 10.32 -20.76
CA CYS A 411 17.56 10.29 -21.14
C CYS A 411 16.87 11.61 -20.73
N PRO A 412 15.89 12.10 -21.50
CA PRO A 412 15.22 13.37 -21.19
C PRO A 412 14.34 13.29 -19.93
N ASN A 413 13.85 12.09 -19.59
CA ASN A 413 13.00 11.84 -18.42
C ASN A 413 13.60 10.71 -17.57
N PRO A 414 14.70 10.96 -16.84
CA PRO A 414 15.28 9.97 -15.94
C PRO A 414 14.32 9.67 -14.78
N ILE A 415 14.40 8.45 -14.27
CA ILE A 415 13.51 7.92 -13.22
C ILE A 415 14.24 7.63 -11.89
N GLY A 416 15.56 7.79 -11.88
CA GLY A 416 16.39 7.72 -10.69
C GLY A 416 17.61 8.61 -10.83
N ILE A 417 18.17 9.05 -9.70
CA ILE A 417 19.37 9.86 -9.64
C ILE A 417 20.22 9.39 -8.46
N GLU A 418 21.53 9.44 -8.65
CA GLU A 418 22.52 9.19 -7.61
C GLU A 418 23.57 10.30 -7.67
N ALA A 419 24.08 10.69 -6.50
CA ALA A 419 25.12 11.69 -6.37
C ALA A 419 26.21 11.22 -5.42
N GLN A 420 27.45 11.55 -5.77
CA GLN A 420 28.62 11.34 -4.93
C GLN A 420 29.63 12.44 -5.23
N THR A 421 30.61 12.62 -4.35
CA THR A 421 31.70 13.56 -4.63
C THR A 421 32.54 13.08 -5.82
N ILE A 422 33.36 13.95 -6.40
CA ILE A 422 34.32 13.56 -7.44
C ILE A 422 35.25 12.43 -6.97
N SER A 423 35.60 12.43 -5.68
CA SER A 423 36.40 11.39 -5.00
C SER A 423 35.64 10.09 -4.69
N GLY A 424 34.34 10.01 -4.97
CA GLY A 424 33.52 8.81 -4.78
C GLY A 424 32.91 8.65 -3.38
N GLN A 425 32.90 9.69 -2.56
CA GLN A 425 32.18 9.67 -1.28
C GLN A 425 30.67 9.82 -1.54
N PRO A 426 29.81 8.90 -1.08
CA PRO A 426 28.37 9.02 -1.26
C PRO A 426 27.82 10.32 -0.66
N ALA A 427 26.85 10.95 -1.33
CA ALA A 427 26.30 12.24 -0.92
C ALA A 427 25.75 12.26 0.51
N TYR A 428 25.15 11.17 1.00
CA TYR A 428 24.63 11.12 2.37
C TYR A 428 25.71 11.17 3.46
N GLN A 429 26.97 10.90 3.13
CA GLN A 429 28.08 10.90 4.10
C GLN A 429 28.73 12.28 4.25
N THR A 430 28.51 13.20 3.32
CA THR A 430 29.14 14.52 3.33
C THR A 430 28.55 15.45 4.39
N GLY A 431 27.30 15.20 4.81
CA GLY A 431 26.55 16.08 5.70
C GLY A 431 26.04 17.36 5.04
N ASN A 432 26.23 17.55 3.72
CA ASN A 432 25.64 18.69 3.03
C ASN A 432 24.12 18.55 2.89
N ILE A 433 23.44 19.69 2.92
CA ILE A 433 21.99 19.81 2.73
C ILE A 433 21.71 20.15 1.27
N PHE A 434 20.97 19.28 0.59
CA PHE A 434 20.57 19.49 -0.80
C PHE A 434 19.25 20.26 -0.89
N GLN A 435 19.24 21.33 -1.68
CA GLN A 435 18.01 22.06 -2.01
C GLN A 435 17.17 21.29 -3.04
N VAL A 436 17.85 20.60 -3.97
CA VAL A 436 17.22 19.76 -4.99
C VAL A 436 17.97 18.43 -5.03
N TYR A 437 17.22 17.33 -5.00
CA TYR A 437 17.72 15.97 -5.20
C TYR A 437 16.62 15.17 -5.90
N ASN A 438 16.50 15.33 -7.22
CA ASN A 438 15.39 14.77 -7.99
C ASN A 438 15.85 14.47 -9.43
N PRO A 439 15.53 13.31 -10.00
CA PRO A 439 16.02 12.94 -11.33
C PRO A 439 15.60 13.91 -12.43
N THR A 440 14.39 14.45 -12.39
CA THR A 440 13.89 15.37 -13.43
C THR A 440 14.45 16.78 -13.31
N SER A 441 15.13 17.11 -12.21
CA SER A 441 15.71 18.44 -11.97
C SER A 441 17.24 18.42 -11.84
N GLY A 442 17.82 17.32 -11.37
CA GLY A 442 19.23 17.19 -11.01
C GLY A 442 19.47 17.31 -9.50
N VAL A 443 20.69 17.71 -9.14
CA VAL A 443 21.12 17.97 -7.76
C VAL A 443 21.54 19.42 -7.60
N SER A 444 21.19 20.01 -6.46
CA SER A 444 21.58 21.37 -6.09
C SER A 444 22.02 21.40 -4.63
N CYS A 445 23.30 21.72 -4.41
CA CYS A 445 23.84 22.08 -3.11
C CYS A 445 24.16 23.59 -3.12
N VAL A 446 23.60 24.34 -2.17
CA VAL A 446 23.81 25.79 -2.07
C VAL A 446 24.68 26.10 -0.85
N ASN A 447 25.82 26.79 -1.04
CA ASN A 447 26.77 27.10 0.03
C ASN A 447 26.12 27.86 1.20
N ALA A 448 25.19 28.78 0.89
CA ALA A 448 24.47 29.58 1.89
C ALA A 448 23.65 28.71 2.88
N ASN A 449 23.23 27.51 2.48
CA ASN A 449 22.40 26.62 3.30
C ASN A 449 23.21 25.62 4.13
N GLN A 450 24.55 25.65 4.05
CA GLN A 450 25.40 24.64 4.68
C GLN A 450 25.92 25.04 6.07
N GLY A 451 25.43 26.15 6.66
CA GLY A 451 25.87 26.57 7.99
C GLY A 451 27.34 27.00 8.06
N GLY A 452 27.90 27.51 6.95
CA GLY A 452 29.25 28.10 6.90
C GLY A 452 30.34 27.19 6.32
N VAL A 453 30.02 25.96 5.91
CA VAL A 453 30.91 25.13 5.07
C VAL A 453 30.54 25.27 3.60
N LEU A 454 31.47 24.96 2.70
CA LEU A 454 31.16 24.88 1.27
C LEU A 454 30.50 23.52 0.97
N CYS A 455 29.72 23.49 -0.11
CA CYS A 455 29.33 22.25 -0.74
C CYS A 455 30.56 21.43 -1.11
N ALA A 456 30.46 20.10 -1.00
CA ALA A 456 31.40 19.24 -1.68
C ALA A 456 31.19 19.34 -3.20
N ASP A 457 32.18 18.86 -3.94
CA ASP A 457 32.20 18.83 -5.40
C ASP A 457 31.57 17.52 -5.88
N TYR A 458 30.34 17.58 -6.40
CA TYR A 458 29.51 16.42 -6.73
C TYR A 458 29.51 16.10 -8.22
N LYS A 459 29.34 14.81 -8.50
CA LYS A 459 28.93 14.30 -9.80
C LYS A 459 27.67 13.48 -9.64
N VAL A 460 26.85 13.46 -10.67
CA VAL A 460 25.57 12.74 -10.71
C VAL A 460 25.53 11.70 -11.80
N ARG A 461 24.71 10.67 -11.60
CA ARG A 461 24.29 9.76 -12.67
C ARG A 461 22.81 9.47 -12.55
N PHE A 462 22.23 8.98 -13.64
CA PHE A 462 20.80 8.79 -13.76
C PHE A 462 20.45 7.35 -14.06
N THR A 463 19.26 6.94 -13.63
CA THR A 463 18.61 5.73 -14.13
C THR A 463 17.60 6.12 -15.20
N CYS A 464 17.69 5.46 -16.36
CA CYS A 464 16.87 5.76 -17.51
C CYS A 464 15.77 4.71 -17.75
N PRO A 465 14.63 5.11 -18.35
CA PRO A 465 13.63 4.17 -18.84
C PRO A 465 14.19 3.12 -19.82
N GLU A 466 13.66 1.90 -19.77
CA GLU A 466 14.13 0.77 -20.59
C GLU A 466 14.07 1.04 -22.10
N ASP A 467 13.05 1.76 -22.55
CA ASP A 467 12.86 2.13 -23.97
C ASP A 467 13.94 3.07 -24.48
N TRP A 468 14.62 3.83 -23.61
CA TRP A 468 15.77 4.65 -24.00
C TRP A 468 17.01 3.77 -24.22
N CYS A 469 17.26 2.83 -23.31
CA CYS A 469 18.47 1.99 -23.30
C CYS A 469 18.47 0.91 -24.38
N SER A 470 17.29 0.36 -24.66
CA SER A 470 17.09 -0.66 -25.69
C SER A 470 17.30 -0.17 -27.13
N LYS A 471 17.36 1.14 -27.38
CA LYS A 471 17.52 1.70 -28.75
C LYS A 471 18.85 1.31 -29.41
N CYS A 472 19.95 1.38 -28.66
CA CYS A 472 21.31 1.15 -29.15
C CYS A 472 22.11 0.33 -28.14
N SER A 473 21.52 -0.78 -27.68
CA SER A 473 22.15 -1.69 -26.76
C SER A 473 23.04 -2.71 -27.47
N THR A 474 24.12 -3.10 -26.80
CA THR A 474 24.93 -4.25 -27.19
C THR A 474 24.18 -5.55 -26.86
N PRO A 475 24.63 -6.69 -27.41
CA PRO A 475 24.30 -8.00 -26.83
C PRO A 475 24.69 -8.06 -25.34
N TRP A 476 24.09 -9.02 -24.62
CA TRP A 476 24.52 -9.36 -23.27
C TRP A 476 25.88 -10.06 -23.30
N PHE A 477 26.76 -9.65 -22.40
CA PHE A 477 28.07 -10.22 -22.14
C PHE A 477 28.05 -10.90 -20.77
N ASP A 478 28.38 -12.17 -20.81
CA ASP A 478 28.65 -13.04 -19.67
C ASP A 478 29.96 -13.74 -20.03
N ARG A 479 31.04 -13.31 -19.40
CA ARG A 479 32.41 -13.74 -19.68
C ARG A 479 32.95 -14.56 -18.52
N ASP A 480 32.59 -14.23 -17.29
CA ASP A 480 33.11 -14.83 -16.07
C ASP A 480 32.03 -15.65 -15.37
N ASN A 481 31.78 -16.87 -15.84
CA ASN A 481 30.97 -17.82 -15.06
C ASN A 481 31.66 -18.05 -13.70
N PRO A 482 31.08 -17.64 -12.56
CA PRO A 482 31.80 -17.51 -11.31
C PRO A 482 32.25 -18.89 -10.83
N SER A 483 33.56 -19.14 -10.86
CA SER A 483 34.19 -20.24 -10.13
C SER A 483 34.71 -19.75 -8.78
N GLY A 484 33.85 -19.13 -7.95
CA GLY A 484 34.27 -18.59 -6.66
C GLY A 484 33.39 -17.46 -6.11
N PRO A 485 33.90 -16.67 -5.14
CA PRO A 485 33.16 -15.62 -4.44
C PRO A 485 33.09 -14.27 -5.19
N ARG A 486 33.32 -14.25 -6.50
CA ARG A 486 33.47 -13.04 -7.31
C ARG A 486 32.93 -13.32 -8.71
N ASP A 487 32.30 -12.31 -9.28
CA ASP A 487 31.94 -12.22 -10.69
C ASP A 487 32.43 -10.88 -11.23
N ASN A 488 32.97 -10.91 -12.44
CA ASN A 488 33.70 -9.81 -13.02
C ASN A 488 33.40 -9.65 -14.51
N GLU A 489 32.69 -8.58 -14.84
CA GLU A 489 32.35 -8.19 -16.20
C GLU A 489 32.93 -6.82 -16.58
N MET A 490 34.26 -6.70 -16.63
CA MET A 490 34.90 -5.46 -17.11
C MET A 490 34.70 -5.19 -18.61
N LEU A 491 34.47 -3.92 -18.97
CA LEU A 491 34.36 -3.42 -20.34
C LEU A 491 35.59 -3.74 -21.18
N LEU A 492 36.78 -3.49 -20.63
CA LEU A 492 38.04 -3.68 -21.36
C LEU A 492 38.24 -5.14 -21.81
N LEU A 493 37.73 -6.08 -21.02
CA LEU A 493 37.79 -7.50 -21.34
C LEU A 493 36.71 -7.89 -22.37
N ALA A 494 35.52 -7.28 -22.30
CA ALA A 494 34.50 -7.41 -23.35
C ALA A 494 34.98 -6.85 -24.70
N LEU A 495 35.60 -5.67 -24.73
CA LEU A 495 36.18 -5.06 -25.93
C LEU A 495 37.27 -5.94 -26.58
N LYS A 496 38.09 -6.60 -25.76
CA LYS A 496 39.15 -7.49 -26.25
C LYS A 496 38.59 -8.78 -26.87
N LYS A 497 37.50 -9.33 -26.32
CA LYS A 497 36.88 -10.58 -26.79
C LYS A 497 35.89 -10.35 -27.93
N TYR A 498 35.15 -9.24 -27.89
CA TYR A 498 34.06 -8.91 -28.82
C TYR A 498 34.19 -7.48 -29.40
N PRO A 499 35.29 -7.16 -30.10
CA PRO A 499 35.62 -5.79 -30.53
C PRO A 499 34.60 -5.16 -31.51
N LEU A 500 33.76 -5.97 -32.16
CA LEU A 500 32.72 -5.51 -33.09
C LEU A 500 31.33 -5.41 -32.44
N GLN A 501 31.17 -5.83 -31.19
CA GLN A 501 29.87 -5.89 -30.51
C GLN A 501 29.78 -4.95 -29.31
N ALA A 502 30.92 -4.59 -28.71
CA ALA A 502 30.99 -3.60 -27.64
C ALA A 502 31.40 -2.22 -28.19
N CYS A 503 30.87 -1.15 -27.59
CA CYS A 503 31.34 0.21 -27.87
C CYS A 503 32.43 0.62 -26.88
N ALA A 504 33.42 1.37 -27.36
CA ALA A 504 34.55 1.82 -26.54
C ALA A 504 34.16 2.90 -25.52
N GLN A 505 33.07 3.63 -25.78
CA GLN A 505 32.55 4.69 -24.90
C GLN A 505 31.04 4.49 -24.70
N PRO A 506 30.65 3.49 -23.89
CA PRO A 506 29.25 3.31 -23.55
C PRO A 506 28.74 4.46 -22.70
N ILE A 507 27.46 4.79 -22.87
CA ILE A 507 26.81 5.91 -22.18
C ILE A 507 25.99 5.43 -20.97
N ALA A 508 25.56 4.17 -20.98
CA ALA A 508 24.90 3.50 -19.87
C ALA A 508 25.25 2.01 -19.83
N ILE A 509 25.02 1.39 -18.68
CA ILE A 509 25.21 -0.04 -18.42
C ILE A 509 23.93 -0.61 -17.81
N GLU A 510 23.62 -1.85 -18.19
CA GLU A 510 22.56 -2.67 -17.60
C GLU A 510 23.20 -3.96 -17.07
N VAL A 511 22.80 -4.37 -15.87
CA VAL A 511 23.34 -5.54 -15.18
C VAL A 511 22.19 -6.38 -14.67
N THR A 512 22.20 -7.68 -14.97
CA THR A 512 21.19 -8.63 -14.51
C THR A 512 21.85 -9.93 -14.08
N THR A 513 21.22 -10.70 -13.20
CA THR A 513 21.60 -12.10 -13.02
C THR A 513 21.45 -12.87 -14.34
N ILE A 514 22.06 -14.05 -14.46
CA ILE A 514 21.84 -14.91 -15.64
C ILE A 514 20.35 -15.22 -15.86
N SER A 515 19.58 -15.41 -14.78
CA SER A 515 18.12 -15.62 -14.81
C SER A 515 17.32 -14.38 -15.23
N GLY A 516 17.97 -13.21 -15.38
CA GLY A 516 17.36 -11.97 -15.85
C GLY A 516 16.80 -11.08 -14.74
N SER A 517 17.14 -11.34 -13.47
CA SER A 517 16.75 -10.47 -12.37
C SER A 517 17.56 -9.16 -12.42
N PRO A 518 16.90 -7.99 -12.46
CA PRO A 518 17.54 -6.69 -12.38
C PRO A 518 18.51 -6.52 -11.20
N VAL A 519 19.68 -5.93 -11.44
CA VAL A 519 20.60 -5.52 -10.36
C VAL A 519 20.59 -4.01 -10.23
N LEU A 520 20.35 -3.53 -9.01
CA LEU A 520 20.46 -2.11 -8.67
C LEU A 520 21.82 -1.82 -8.00
N PRO A 521 22.46 -0.66 -8.24
CA PRO A 521 23.87 -0.41 -7.89
C PRO A 521 24.24 -0.46 -6.40
N THR A 522 23.27 -0.59 -5.50
CA THR A 522 23.45 -0.42 -4.06
C THR A 522 23.39 -1.72 -3.25
N ALA A 523 23.50 -2.89 -3.89
CA ALA A 523 23.82 -4.11 -3.14
C ALA A 523 25.24 -3.98 -2.56
N ASN A 524 25.41 -4.34 -1.28
CA ASN A 524 26.61 -4.06 -0.47
C ASN A 524 27.93 -4.72 -0.94
N ASN A 525 27.96 -5.33 -2.12
CA ASN A 525 29.05 -6.17 -2.61
C ASN A 525 29.59 -5.77 -4.00
N PHE A 526 29.17 -4.63 -4.58
CA PHE A 526 29.65 -4.16 -5.88
C PHE A 526 30.85 -3.23 -5.76
N GLN A 527 32.03 -3.68 -6.22
CA GLN A 527 33.23 -2.83 -6.28
C GLN A 527 33.21 -1.92 -7.50
N VAL A 528 32.65 -2.39 -8.60
CA VAL A 528 32.56 -1.64 -9.85
C VAL A 528 31.14 -1.75 -10.39
N PHE A 529 30.53 -0.60 -10.68
CA PHE A 529 29.26 -0.49 -11.40
C PHE A 529 29.32 0.82 -12.18
N ASP A 530 30.00 0.82 -13.32
CA ASP A 530 30.24 2.02 -14.12
C ASP A 530 30.34 1.67 -15.60
N PRO A 531 29.60 2.34 -16.51
CA PRO A 531 29.65 2.00 -17.93
C PRO A 531 31.06 2.02 -18.53
N LEU A 532 31.93 2.93 -18.11
CA LEU A 532 33.29 3.07 -18.64
C LEU A 532 34.27 2.04 -18.07
N GLN A 533 33.89 1.32 -17.01
CA GLN A 533 34.74 0.30 -16.37
C GLN A 533 34.17 -1.12 -16.55
N GLY A 534 32.86 -1.28 -16.39
CA GLY A 534 32.11 -2.53 -16.38
C GLY A 534 31.42 -2.78 -15.04
N PHE A 535 31.35 -4.05 -14.66
CA PHE A 535 30.72 -4.49 -13.43
C PHE A 535 31.61 -5.48 -12.69
N GLU A 536 31.66 -5.38 -11.36
CA GLU A 536 32.38 -6.33 -10.52
C GLU A 536 31.68 -6.47 -9.16
N CYS A 537 31.39 -7.71 -8.76
CA CYS A 537 30.94 -8.05 -7.41
C CYS A 537 31.91 -8.98 -6.68
N VAL A 538 32.00 -8.82 -5.36
CA VAL A 538 32.83 -9.66 -4.48
C VAL A 538 32.06 -10.01 -3.21
N ASN A 539 32.13 -11.25 -2.74
CA ASN A 539 31.58 -11.62 -1.44
C ASN A 539 32.43 -11.00 -0.33
N ASN A 540 31.81 -10.23 0.54
CA ASN A 540 32.43 -9.80 1.79
C ASN A 540 32.44 -10.94 2.82
N GLU A 541 33.56 -11.11 3.55
CA GLU A 541 33.73 -12.12 4.61
C GLU A 541 32.79 -11.92 5.83
N LEU A 542 31.99 -10.85 5.86
CA LEU A 542 31.15 -10.43 6.98
C LEU A 542 29.63 -10.69 6.80
N GLY A 543 29.25 -11.64 5.93
CA GLY A 543 27.88 -12.18 5.90
C GLY A 543 26.83 -11.36 5.14
N GLY A 544 27.17 -10.86 3.94
CA GLY A 544 26.22 -10.28 2.98
C GLY A 544 25.71 -11.28 1.93
N GLU A 545 24.79 -10.82 1.06
CA GLU A 545 24.27 -11.62 -0.07
C GLU A 545 25.40 -12.13 -0.97
N VAL A 546 25.36 -13.41 -1.36
CA VAL A 546 26.39 -14.00 -2.22
C VAL A 546 26.30 -13.39 -3.62
N CYS A 547 27.40 -12.79 -4.09
CA CYS A 547 27.68 -12.40 -5.47
C CYS A 547 27.26 -13.56 -6.38
N GLN A 548 26.19 -13.33 -7.14
CA GLN A 548 25.63 -14.28 -8.08
C GLN A 548 26.41 -14.23 -9.40
N ASP A 549 25.94 -15.02 -10.35
CA ASP A 549 26.42 -14.97 -11.73
C ASP A 549 25.65 -13.87 -12.49
N TYR A 550 26.36 -12.87 -13.02
CA TYR A 550 25.77 -11.72 -13.69
C TYR A 550 26.23 -11.60 -15.13
N LYS A 551 25.35 -10.98 -15.92
CA LYS A 551 25.62 -10.57 -17.29
C LYS A 551 25.35 -9.09 -17.43
N ILE A 552 26.10 -8.45 -18.31
CA ILE A 552 25.99 -7.02 -18.57
C ILE A 552 25.71 -6.71 -20.03
N ARG A 553 25.07 -5.59 -20.31
CA ARG A 553 25.07 -4.99 -21.64
C ARG A 553 25.25 -3.50 -21.53
N TYR A 554 25.72 -2.89 -22.61
CA TYR A 554 25.96 -1.47 -22.66
C TYR A 554 24.98 -0.80 -23.60
N THR A 555 24.58 0.43 -23.27
CA THR A 555 23.96 1.34 -24.22
C THR A 555 25.05 2.20 -24.85
N CYS A 556 25.05 2.28 -26.17
CA CYS A 556 25.98 3.09 -26.95
C CYS A 556 25.28 4.33 -27.50
N LEU A 557 26.05 5.38 -27.81
CA LEU A 557 25.50 6.55 -28.49
C LEU A 557 25.04 6.14 -29.89
N CYS A 558 23.74 6.27 -30.17
CA CYS A 558 23.16 5.95 -31.46
C CYS A 558 23.79 6.81 -32.57
N ARG A 559 24.58 6.21 -33.47
CA ARG A 559 24.86 6.85 -34.76
C ARG A 559 23.60 6.70 -35.62
N ASN A 560 23.14 7.80 -36.20
CA ASN A 560 22.14 7.78 -37.28
C ASN A 560 22.45 6.61 -38.21
N ASN A 561 21.55 5.63 -38.28
CA ASN A 561 21.55 4.46 -39.15
C ASN A 561 22.90 4.13 -39.76
N VAL A 562 23.59 3.11 -39.22
CA VAL A 562 24.29 2.06 -39.97
C VAL A 562 25.23 1.26 -39.05
N LEU A 563 24.86 0.00 -38.79
CA LEU A 563 25.85 -1.06 -38.55
C LEU A 563 26.48 -1.40 -39.90
N THR A 564 27.40 -0.58 -40.40
CA THR A 564 28.32 -1.01 -41.47
C THR A 564 29.67 -1.20 -40.83
N ASN A 565 29.99 -2.47 -40.74
CA ASN A 565 31.29 -3.08 -40.94
C ASN A 565 32.22 -2.24 -41.85
N SER A 566 32.91 -1.23 -41.32
CA SER A 566 34.17 -0.67 -41.82
C SER A 566 34.55 0.64 -41.13
N SER A 567 35.44 0.60 -40.14
CA SER A 567 36.65 1.43 -40.04
C SER A 567 37.26 1.29 -38.65
N LEU A 568 38.46 0.70 -38.60
CA LEU A 568 39.38 0.89 -37.48
C LEU A 568 39.66 2.38 -37.33
N ASP A 569 39.20 2.99 -36.25
CA ASP A 569 39.86 4.17 -35.70
C ASP A 569 40.68 3.72 -34.49
N ILE A 570 41.94 3.39 -34.78
CA ILE A 570 43.01 3.35 -33.79
C ILE A 570 43.22 4.81 -33.37
N PHE A 571 42.65 5.20 -32.23
CA PHE A 571 43.02 6.45 -31.59
C PHE A 571 44.40 6.27 -30.93
N THR A 572 45.42 6.82 -31.57
CA THR A 572 46.70 7.15 -30.93
C THR A 572 46.49 8.33 -29.98
N PHE A 573 46.82 8.14 -28.71
CA PHE A 573 46.89 9.19 -27.69
C PHE A 573 48.02 10.20 -27.98
N PRO A 574 47.84 11.50 -27.69
CA PRO A 574 48.91 12.34 -27.15
C PRO A 574 49.11 12.15 -25.65
#